data_AF-A0A524A6A8-F1
#
_entry.id   AF-A0A524A6A8-F1
#
_cell.length_a   1.000
_cell.length_b   1.000
_cell.length_c   1.000
_cell.angle_alpha   90.00
_cell.angle_beta   90.00
_cell.angle_gamma   90.00
#
_symmetry.space_group_name_H-M   'P 1'
#
loop_
_entity.id
_entity.type
_entity.pdbx_description
1 polymer ?
#
loop_
_entity_poly.entity_id
_entity_poly.type
_entity_poly.pdbx_seq_one_letter_code
_entity_poly.pdbx_strand_id
1 'polypeptide(L)'
;MDVIIELIAGSLKEVSEMTHKREKLKMRLEAERGRLLTELSQTNVVERDNLGYGNHMADDATEAFEQAKDLALRQNLERLLKQVEDALKRFETGTYGLCEQCGKEIDPARLKALPYATLCLSCQQHRESR
;
A
#
# COMPACT_ATOMS: atom_id res chain seq x y z
N MET A 1 2.25 -17.87 45.11
CA MET A 1 2.24 -18.50 43.78
C MET A 1 1.40 -17.70 42.78
N ASP A 2 0.40 -16.95 43.27
CA ASP A 2 -0.60 -16.25 42.45
C ASP A 2 -0.07 -15.05 41.65
N VAL A 3 0.89 -14.29 42.18
CA VAL A 3 1.45 -13.10 41.47
C VAL A 3 2.14 -13.46 40.16
N ILE A 4 2.84 -14.60 40.10
CA ILE A 4 3.51 -15.07 38.88
C ILE A 4 2.47 -15.50 37.83
N ILE A 5 1.38 -16.13 38.25
CA ILE A 5 0.29 -16.56 37.36
C ILE A 5 -0.43 -15.33 36.78
N GLU A 6 -0.70 -14.30 37.59
CA GLU A 6 -1.30 -13.04 37.11
C GLU A 6 -0.38 -12.28 36.13
N LEU A 7 0.93 -12.20 36.41
CA LEU A 7 1.91 -11.58 35.51
C LEU A 7 2.01 -12.30 34.16
N ILE A 8 2.03 -13.62 34.15
CA ILE A 8 2.06 -14.44 32.92
C ILE A 8 0.75 -14.28 32.13
N ALA A 9 -0.40 -14.29 32.82
CA ALA A 9 -1.69 -14.08 32.19
C ALA A 9 -1.83 -12.69 31.55
N GLY A 10 -1.26 -11.65 32.17
CA GLY A 10 -1.17 -10.30 31.60
C GLY A 10 -0.35 -10.27 30.30
N SER A 11 0.86 -10.83 30.33
CA SER A 11 1.74 -10.87 29.15
C SER A 11 1.14 -11.67 27.99
N LEU A 12 0.48 -12.80 28.27
CA LEU A 12 -0.20 -13.61 27.23
C LEU A 12 -1.36 -12.85 26.58
N LYS A 13 -2.13 -12.08 27.35
CA LYS A 13 -3.21 -11.23 26.81
C LYS A 13 -2.66 -10.17 25.87
N GLU A 14 -1.61 -9.47 26.27
CA GLU A 14 -0.98 -8.43 25.45
C GLU A 14 -0.44 -8.97 24.12
N VAL A 15 0.26 -10.12 24.16
CA VAL A 15 0.77 -10.78 22.95
C VAL A 15 -0.38 -11.18 22.02
N SER A 16 -1.48 -11.72 22.56
CA SER A 16 -2.66 -12.11 21.77
C SER A 16 -3.36 -10.92 21.09
N GLU A 17 -3.42 -9.77 21.76
CA GLU A 17 -4.04 -8.57 21.20
C GLU A 17 -3.18 -7.99 20.06
N MET A 18 -1.86 -8.01 20.22
CA MET A 18 -0.91 -7.54 19.21
C MET A 18 -0.91 -8.40 17.96
N THR A 19 -0.98 -9.73 18.08
CA THR A 19 -1.08 -10.63 16.93
C THR A 19 -2.39 -10.43 16.18
N HIS A 20 -3.52 -10.27 16.88
CA HIS A 20 -4.81 -10.01 16.24
C HIS A 20 -4.82 -8.68 15.47
N LYS A 21 -4.24 -7.61 16.04
CA LYS A 21 -4.09 -6.30 15.36
C LYS A 21 -3.26 -6.42 14.08
N ARG A 22 -2.14 -7.15 14.14
CA ARG A 22 -1.26 -7.39 12.97
C ARG A 22 -2.00 -8.16 11.88
N GLU A 23 -2.71 -9.22 12.25
CA GLU A 23 -3.49 -10.04 11.31
C GLU A 23 -4.58 -9.22 10.61
N LYS A 24 -5.27 -8.35 11.35
CA LYS A 24 -6.27 -7.44 10.77
C LYS A 24 -5.68 -6.45 9.76
N LEU A 25 -4.45 -5.96 10.00
CA LEU A 25 -3.75 -5.10 9.04
C LEU A 25 -3.33 -5.88 7.80
N LYS A 26 -2.85 -7.12 7.96
CA LYS A 26 -2.49 -8.01 6.86
C LYS A 26 -3.70 -8.31 5.95
N MET A 27 -4.84 -8.70 6.53
CA MET A 27 -6.08 -8.91 5.76
C MET A 27 -6.52 -7.67 4.97
N ARG A 28 -6.35 -6.46 5.55
CA ARG A 28 -6.65 -5.21 4.85
C ARG A 28 -5.75 -4.99 3.64
N LEU A 29 -4.46 -5.30 3.75
CA LEU A 29 -3.51 -5.22 2.65
C LEU A 29 -3.81 -6.25 1.56
N GLU A 30 -4.17 -7.48 1.91
CA GLU A 30 -4.55 -8.51 0.93
C GLU A 30 -5.81 -8.12 0.16
N ALA A 31 -6.82 -7.59 0.84
CA ALA A 31 -8.02 -7.05 0.20
C ALA A 31 -7.69 -5.88 -0.74
N GLU A 32 -6.80 -4.98 -0.30
CA GLU A 32 -6.35 -3.85 -1.13
C GLU A 32 -5.59 -4.32 -2.38
N ARG A 33 -4.69 -5.28 -2.22
CA ARG A 33 -3.96 -5.92 -3.33
C ARG A 33 -4.93 -6.49 -4.36
N GLY A 34 -5.95 -7.21 -3.92
CA GLY A 34 -6.97 -7.76 -4.81
C GLY A 34 -7.75 -6.68 -5.57
N ARG A 35 -8.10 -5.57 -4.90
CA ARG A 35 -8.74 -4.42 -5.56
C ARG A 35 -7.86 -3.80 -6.64
N LEU A 36 -6.59 -3.50 -6.31
CA LEU A 36 -5.66 -2.85 -7.22
C LEU A 36 -5.37 -3.71 -8.46
N LEU A 37 -5.21 -5.03 -8.28
CA LEU A 37 -5.05 -5.97 -9.40
C LEU A 37 -6.27 -5.96 -10.34
N THR A 38 -7.47 -5.89 -9.77
CA THR A 38 -8.71 -5.82 -10.55
C THR A 38 -8.76 -4.52 -11.35
N GLU A 39 -8.48 -3.38 -10.72
CA GLU A 39 -8.49 -2.06 -11.37
C GLU A 39 -7.44 -1.94 -12.50
N LEU A 40 -6.23 -2.45 -12.28
CA LEU A 40 -5.18 -2.50 -13.31
C LEU A 40 -5.58 -3.39 -14.50
N SER A 41 -6.25 -4.51 -14.24
CA SER A 41 -6.72 -5.40 -15.33
C SER A 41 -7.80 -4.76 -16.19
N GLN A 42 -8.65 -3.90 -15.61
CA GLN A 42 -9.69 -3.17 -16.34
C GLN A 42 -9.08 -2.05 -17.19
N THR A 43 -8.05 -1.37 -16.68
CA THR A 43 -7.35 -0.30 -17.40
C THR A 43 -6.64 -0.80 -18.67
N ASN A 44 -6.11 -2.03 -18.66
CA ASN A 44 -5.50 -2.68 -19.84
C ASN A 44 -6.44 -2.88 -21.04
N VAL A 45 -7.76 -2.92 -20.83
CA VAL A 45 -8.73 -3.22 -21.90
C VAL A 45 -9.02 -1.96 -22.73
N VAL A 46 -8.97 -0.78 -22.12
CA VAL A 46 -9.33 0.49 -22.76
C VAL A 46 -8.29 0.94 -23.79
N GLU A 47 -6.99 0.69 -23.55
CA GLU A 47 -5.90 1.03 -24.50
C GLU A 47 -5.95 0.23 -25.81
N ARG A 48 -6.53 -0.98 -25.82
CA ARG A 48 -6.52 -1.85 -27.01
C ARG A 48 -7.62 -1.54 -28.02
N ASP A 49 -8.76 -1.02 -27.58
CA ASP A 49 -9.89 -0.68 -28.45
C ASP A 49 -9.76 0.70 -29.11
N ASN A 50 -8.84 1.55 -28.64
CA ASN A 50 -8.65 2.92 -29.17
C ASN A 50 -7.64 3.00 -30.34
N LEU A 51 -7.06 1.88 -30.79
CA LEU A 51 -6.10 1.84 -31.89
C LEU A 51 -6.72 1.95 -33.30
N GLY A 52 -7.95 2.44 -33.41
CA GLY A 52 -8.53 2.68 -34.73
C GLY A 52 -9.84 3.42 -34.75
N TYR A 53 -9.80 4.76 -34.85
CA TYR A 53 -10.68 5.49 -35.78
C TYR A 53 -10.28 6.97 -35.96
N GLY A 54 -9.98 7.39 -37.20
CA GLY A 54 -10.27 8.74 -37.72
C GLY A 54 -9.38 9.92 -37.29
N ASN A 55 -8.29 10.18 -38.02
CA ASN A 55 -7.49 11.40 -37.94
C ASN A 55 -8.33 12.69 -38.18
N HIS A 56 -8.66 13.42 -37.12
CA HIS A 56 -9.03 14.84 -37.18
C HIS A 56 -8.10 15.61 -36.24
N MET A 57 -7.26 16.50 -36.78
CA MET A 57 -6.15 17.19 -36.07
C MET A 57 -6.57 17.99 -34.81
N ALA A 58 -7.87 18.24 -34.61
CA ALA A 58 -8.42 18.92 -33.42
C ALA A 58 -8.78 17.95 -32.28
N ASP A 59 -9.05 16.69 -32.60
CA ASP A 59 -9.31 15.63 -31.60
C ASP A 59 -7.99 15.10 -31.02
N ASP A 60 -6.88 15.20 -31.76
CA ASP A 60 -5.53 14.76 -31.36
C ASP A 60 -5.07 15.33 -30.01
N ALA A 61 -5.36 16.60 -29.71
CA ALA A 61 -4.94 17.23 -28.45
C ALA A 61 -5.76 16.73 -27.25
N THR A 62 -7.04 16.45 -27.46
CA THR A 62 -7.95 15.93 -26.43
C THR A 62 -7.65 14.45 -26.18
N GLU A 63 -7.43 13.68 -27.24
CA GLU A 63 -7.06 12.27 -27.15
C GLU A 63 -5.70 12.09 -26.46
N ALA A 64 -4.68 12.88 -26.82
CA ALA A 64 -3.38 12.84 -26.17
C ALA A 64 -3.47 13.18 -24.66
N PHE A 65 -4.36 14.11 -24.27
CA PHE A 65 -4.58 14.44 -22.87
C PHE A 65 -5.22 13.29 -22.09
N GLU A 66 -6.25 12.64 -22.64
CA GLU A 66 -6.89 11.48 -22.00
C GLU A 66 -5.93 10.29 -21.90
N GLN A 67 -5.15 10.00 -22.95
CA GLN A 67 -4.11 8.96 -22.90
C GLN A 67 -3.06 9.25 -21.81
N ALA A 68 -2.59 10.50 -21.70
CA ALA A 68 -1.63 10.89 -20.67
C ALA A 68 -2.20 10.74 -19.25
N LYS A 69 -3.48 11.05 -19.08
CA LYS A 69 -4.21 10.88 -17.80
C LYS A 69 -4.37 9.41 -17.44
N ASP A 70 -4.76 8.55 -18.38
CA ASP A 70 -4.90 7.11 -18.16
C ASP A 70 -3.56 6.47 -17.80
N LEU A 71 -2.48 6.86 -18.49
CA LEU A 71 -1.13 6.43 -18.16
C LEU A 71 -0.73 6.86 -16.74
N ALA A 72 -1.00 8.12 -16.36
CA ALA A 72 -0.69 8.62 -15.02
C ALA A 72 -1.47 7.88 -13.92
N LEU A 73 -2.76 7.60 -14.16
CA LEU A 73 -3.59 6.81 -13.26
C LEU A 73 -3.01 5.40 -13.09
N ARG A 74 -2.69 4.74 -14.20
CA ARG A 74 -2.10 3.40 -14.20
C ARG A 74 -0.79 3.36 -13.43
N GLN A 75 0.14 4.28 -13.70
CA GLN A 75 1.41 4.37 -12.98
C GLN A 75 1.21 4.55 -11.47
N ASN A 76 0.19 5.32 -11.07
CA ASN A 76 -0.15 5.52 -9.68
C ASN A 76 -0.66 4.21 -9.02
N LEU A 77 -1.54 3.47 -9.70
CA LEU A 77 -2.04 2.18 -9.25
C LEU A 77 -0.91 1.13 -9.13
N GLU A 78 -0.02 1.04 -10.12
CA GLU A 78 1.14 0.14 -10.08
C GLU A 78 2.07 0.47 -8.91
N ARG A 79 2.33 1.76 -8.68
CA ARG A 79 3.14 2.23 -7.54
C ARG A 79 2.50 1.87 -6.20
N LEU A 80 1.19 2.05 -6.07
CA LEU A 80 0.47 1.70 -4.84
C LEU A 80 0.44 0.18 -4.62
N LEU A 81 0.21 -0.61 -5.67
CA LEU A 81 0.25 -2.07 -5.63
C LEU A 81 1.62 -2.54 -5.12
N LYS A 82 2.71 -1.99 -5.66
CA LYS A 82 4.06 -2.30 -5.18
C LYS A 82 4.22 -2.03 -3.68
N GLN A 83 3.73 -0.88 -3.18
CA GLN A 83 3.80 -0.57 -1.75
C GLN A 83 3.02 -1.56 -0.89
N VAL A 84 1.86 -2.02 -1.37
CA VAL A 84 1.05 -3.04 -0.68
C VAL A 84 1.77 -4.38 -0.67
N GLU A 85 2.36 -4.80 -1.79
CA GLU A 85 3.11 -6.06 -1.89
C GLU A 85 4.38 -6.04 -1.03
N ASP A 86 5.11 -4.93 -1.02
CA ASP A 86 6.27 -4.72 -0.16
C ASP A 86 5.86 -4.82 1.32
N ALA A 87 4.74 -4.19 1.71
CA ALA A 87 4.22 -4.30 3.06
C ALA A 87 3.86 -5.74 3.46
N LEU A 88 3.22 -6.51 2.57
CA LEU A 88 2.89 -7.92 2.79
C LEU A 88 4.15 -8.78 2.95
N LYS A 89 5.15 -8.61 2.07
CA LYS A 89 6.45 -9.29 2.19
C LYS A 89 7.14 -8.98 3.52
N ARG A 90 6.92 -7.79 4.07
CA ARG A 90 7.46 -7.39 5.37
C ARG A 90 6.73 -8.04 6.54
N PHE A 91 5.47 -8.44 6.38
CA PHE A 91 4.82 -9.33 7.35
C PHE A 91 5.50 -10.70 7.36
N GLU A 92 5.81 -11.26 6.19
CA GLU A 92 6.46 -12.57 6.05
C GLU A 92 7.88 -12.58 6.62
N THR A 93 8.65 -11.53 6.38
CA THR A 93 10.03 -11.39 6.89
C THR A 93 10.11 -10.89 8.34
N GLY A 94 8.97 -10.58 8.97
CA GLY A 94 8.92 -10.07 10.34
C GLY A 94 9.37 -8.61 10.50
N THR A 95 9.64 -7.88 9.41
CA THR A 95 10.13 -6.49 9.41
C THR A 95 9.02 -5.44 9.27
N TYR A 96 7.75 -5.87 9.21
CA TYR A 96 6.62 -4.95 9.10
C TYR A 96 6.54 -3.99 10.29
N GLY A 97 6.49 -2.70 9.97
CA GLY A 97 6.46 -1.61 10.95
C GLY A 97 7.79 -0.87 11.13
N LEU A 98 8.85 -1.22 10.40
CA LEU A 98 10.13 -0.51 10.41
C LEU A 98 10.30 0.46 9.22
N CYS A 99 10.97 1.58 9.40
CA CYS A 99 11.23 2.51 8.29
C CYS A 99 12.32 1.93 7.38
N GLU A 100 12.09 1.86 6.07
CA GLU A 100 13.10 1.38 5.10
C GLU A 100 14.33 2.26 5.00
N GLN A 101 14.22 3.55 5.34
CA GLN A 101 15.32 4.50 5.23
C GLN A 101 16.16 4.59 6.51
N CYS A 102 15.54 4.55 7.69
CA CYS A 102 16.25 4.77 8.96
C CYS A 102 16.15 3.61 9.95
N GLY A 103 15.42 2.54 9.63
CA GLY A 103 15.25 1.36 10.49
C GLY A 103 14.36 1.56 11.72
N LYS A 104 13.97 2.80 12.04
CA LYS A 104 13.13 3.12 13.21
C LYS A 104 11.69 2.64 13.02
N GLU A 105 10.99 2.38 14.12
CA GLU A 105 9.57 2.03 14.07
C GLU A 105 8.72 3.14 13.42
N ILE A 106 7.74 2.71 12.63
CA ILE A 106 6.71 3.53 12.04
C ILE A 106 5.57 3.63 13.05
N ASP A 107 5.11 4.86 13.31
CA ASP A 107 4.03 5.13 14.24
C ASP A 107 2.82 4.19 13.97
N PRO A 108 2.33 3.46 14.99
CA PRO A 108 1.16 2.60 14.84
C PRO A 108 -0.10 3.33 14.32
N ALA A 109 -0.28 4.61 14.66
CA ALA A 109 -1.37 5.43 14.13
C ALA A 109 -1.22 5.65 12.62
N ARG A 110 0.02 5.82 12.13
CA ARG A 110 0.33 5.90 10.70
C ARG A 110 0.04 4.57 10.00
N LEU A 111 0.44 3.43 10.56
CA LEU A 111 0.13 2.11 9.98
C LEU A 111 -1.37 1.79 10.02
N LYS A 112 -2.10 2.29 11.02
CA LYS A 112 -3.57 2.16 11.09
C LYS A 112 -4.27 2.95 10.00
N ALA A 113 -3.73 4.13 9.64
CA ALA A 113 -4.25 4.98 8.57
C ALA A 113 -3.79 4.53 7.18
N LEU A 114 -2.51 4.20 7.04
CA LEU A 114 -1.83 3.81 5.80
C LEU A 114 -1.04 2.50 6.04
N PRO A 115 -1.70 1.33 5.93
CA PRO A 115 -1.07 0.04 6.24
C PRO A 115 0.11 -0.32 5.34
N TYR A 116 0.22 0.31 4.16
CA TYR A 116 1.29 0.13 3.19
C TYR A 116 2.46 1.11 3.37
N ALA A 117 2.43 1.97 4.41
CA ALA A 117 3.49 2.94 4.63
C ALA A 117 4.84 2.26 4.90
N THR A 118 5.85 2.56 4.07
CA THR A 118 7.20 1.99 4.21
C THR A 118 8.20 2.91 4.92
N LEU A 119 7.87 4.20 5.03
CA LEU A 119 8.69 5.24 5.66
C LEU A 119 7.99 5.83 6.89
N CYS A 120 8.79 6.18 7.90
CA CYS A 120 8.33 7.01 9.02
C CYS A 120 8.10 8.46 8.55
N LEU A 121 7.38 9.24 9.37
CA LEU A 121 6.97 10.60 8.99
C LEU A 121 8.16 11.51 8.64
N SER A 122 9.23 11.46 9.43
CA SER A 122 10.44 12.26 9.19
C SER A 122 11.09 11.94 7.84
N CYS A 123 11.33 10.66 7.55
CA CYS A 123 11.89 10.22 6.27
C CYS A 123 10.97 10.55 5.09
N GLN A 124 9.65 10.44 5.26
CA GLN A 124 8.69 10.85 4.24
C GLN A 124 8.80 12.35 3.93
N GLN A 125 8.81 13.20 4.95
CA GLN A 125 8.95 14.66 4.79
C GLN A 125 10.26 15.06 4.11
N HIS A 126 11.36 14.36 4.43
CA HIS A 126 12.66 14.59 3.79
C HIS A 126 12.65 14.19 2.31
N ARG A 127 11.83 13.21 1.92
CA ARG A 127 11.69 12.79 0.52
C ARG A 127 10.84 13.76 -0.31
N GLU A 128 9.81 14.34 0.31
CA GLU A 128 8.87 15.27 -0.36
C GLU A 128 9.43 16.69 -0.49
N SER A 129 10.35 17.09 0.39
CA SER A 129 11.02 18.40 0.34
C SER A 129 12.17 18.46 -0.67
N ARG A 130 12.40 17.38 -1.42
CA ARG A 130 13.54 17.22 -2.32
C ARG A 130 13.15 17.45 -3.78
#